data_AF-A0A9X6AHX3-F1
#
_entry.id   AF-A0A9X6AHX3-F1
#
_cell.length_a   1.000
_cell.length_b   1.000
_cell.length_c   1.000
_cell.angle_alpha   90.00
_cell.angle_beta   90.00
_cell.angle_gamma   90.00
#
_symmetry.space_group_name_H-M   'P 1'
#
loop_
_entity.id
_entity.type
_entity.pdbx_description
1 polymer ?
#
loop_
_entity_poly.entity_id
_entity_poly.type
_entity_poly.pdbx_seq_one_letter_code
_entity_poly.pdbx_strand_id
1 'polypeptide(L)'
;MADPDQEPPALRHAEEVMGTVFSFDVRGGEPEAVRTALEEAVAQLHRVDEVFSTYREDSQISRLVRGELTVEECDPEVAEVLDLCAEAERVSDGWFSSTYEGRL
;
A
#
# COMPACT_ATOMS: atom_id res chain seq x y z
N MET A 1 -39.84 10.51 15.55
CA MET A 1 -39.14 9.69 16.56
C MET A 1 -38.42 8.61 15.78
N ALA A 2 -37.15 8.85 15.46
CA ALA A 2 -36.34 7.89 14.69
C ALA A 2 -36.01 6.70 15.60
N ASP A 3 -36.16 5.51 15.07
CA ASP A 3 -35.89 4.24 15.77
C ASP A 3 -34.38 4.13 16.06
N PRO A 4 -33.95 4.05 17.34
CA PRO A 4 -32.53 3.94 17.69
C PRO A 4 -31.89 2.61 17.28
N ASP A 5 -32.67 1.64 16.79
CA ASP A 5 -32.21 0.28 16.43
C ASP A 5 -31.77 0.10 14.96
N GLN A 6 -31.66 1.18 14.19
CA GLN A 6 -31.11 1.11 12.83
C GLN A 6 -29.72 1.76 12.77
N GLU A 7 -28.78 1.27 13.58
CA GLU A 7 -27.38 1.44 13.21
C GLU A 7 -27.15 0.67 11.90
N PRO A 8 -26.67 1.34 10.83
CA PRO A 8 -26.35 0.64 9.60
C PRO A 8 -25.31 -0.44 9.92
N PRO A 9 -25.36 -1.61 9.23
CA PRO A 9 -24.40 -2.67 9.46
C PRO A 9 -22.97 -2.11 9.41
N ALA A 10 -22.20 -2.36 10.47
CA ALA A 10 -20.84 -1.88 10.61
C ALA A 10 -19.87 -3.07 10.57
N LEU A 11 -18.89 -2.99 9.68
CA LEU A 11 -17.80 -3.96 9.57
C LEU A 11 -16.52 -3.31 10.10
N ARG A 12 -15.82 -4.02 10.98
CA ARG A 12 -14.49 -3.65 11.46
C ARG A 12 -13.50 -4.75 11.16
N HIS A 13 -12.41 -4.41 10.50
CA HIS A 13 -11.33 -5.33 10.16
C HIS A 13 -9.99 -4.68 10.44
N ALA A 14 -9.04 -5.46 10.94
CA ALA A 14 -7.66 -5.05 11.13
C ALA A 14 -6.76 -6.02 10.38
N GLU A 15 -5.86 -5.49 9.57
CA GLU A 15 -4.92 -6.25 8.75
C GLU A 15 -3.49 -5.91 9.14
N GLU A 16 -2.70 -6.93 9.50
CA GLU A 16 -1.28 -6.77 9.83
C GLU A 16 -0.44 -6.98 8.57
N VAL A 17 0.17 -5.91 8.05
CA VAL A 17 0.94 -5.95 6.80
C VAL A 17 1.88 -4.73 6.74
N MET A 18 2.98 -4.85 5.97
CA MET A 18 4.03 -3.81 5.88
C MET A 18 4.63 -3.38 7.23
N GLY A 19 4.67 -4.29 8.21
CA GLY A 19 5.18 -4.01 9.56
C GLY A 19 4.30 -3.08 10.40
N THR A 20 3.04 -2.89 10.01
CA THR A 20 2.05 -2.07 10.73
C THR A 20 0.65 -2.73 10.72
N VAL A 21 -0.36 -2.05 11.26
CA VAL A 21 -1.75 -2.50 11.25
C VAL A 21 -2.64 -1.50 10.51
N PHE A 22 -3.30 -1.96 9.45
CA PHE A 22 -4.32 -1.21 8.71
C PHE A 22 -5.69 -1.54 9.29
N SER A 23 -6.47 -0.51 9.66
CA SER A 23 -7.82 -0.69 10.22
C SER A 23 -8.89 -0.15 9.27
N PHE A 24 -9.88 -0.99 8.97
CA PHE A 24 -11.06 -0.64 8.20
C PHE A 24 -12.28 -0.56 9.14
N ASP A 25 -12.96 0.59 9.18
CA ASP A 25 -14.28 0.77 9.81
C ASP A 25 -15.26 1.19 8.70
N VAL A 26 -16.08 0.26 8.24
CA VAL A 26 -17.05 0.47 7.15
C VAL A 26 -18.45 0.51 7.73
N ARG A 27 -19.23 1.53 7.37
CA ARG A 27 -20.60 1.72 7.86
C ARG A 27 -21.58 1.76 6.70
N GLY A 28 -22.57 0.88 6.73
CA GLY A 28 -23.55 0.73 5.67
C GLY A 28 -23.00 -0.03 4.46
N GLY A 29 -23.85 -0.16 3.43
CA GLY A 29 -23.59 -1.02 2.27
C GLY A 29 -24.29 -2.37 2.39
N GLU A 30 -24.32 -3.09 1.27
CA GLU A 30 -24.82 -4.47 1.24
C GLU A 30 -23.72 -5.38 1.85
N PRO A 31 -24.04 -6.20 2.86
CA PRO A 31 -23.02 -6.93 3.64
C PRO A 31 -22.04 -7.78 2.82
N GLU A 32 -22.54 -8.46 1.78
CA GLU A 32 -21.71 -9.32 0.94
C GLU A 32 -20.76 -8.50 0.06
N ALA A 33 -21.26 -7.43 -0.57
CA ALA A 33 -20.45 -6.51 -1.35
C ALA A 33 -19.36 -5.84 -0.50
N VAL A 34 -19.69 -5.45 0.73
CA VAL A 34 -18.72 -4.85 1.67
C VAL A 34 -17.62 -5.84 2.03
N ARG A 35 -17.98 -7.11 2.29
CA ARG A 35 -17.00 -8.16 2.58
C ARG A 35 -16.07 -8.41 1.38
N THR A 36 -16.61 -8.51 0.17
CA THR A 36 -15.79 -8.69 -1.04
C THR A 36 -14.83 -7.52 -1.25
N ALA A 37 -15.30 -6.28 -1.12
CA ALA A 37 -14.45 -5.10 -1.27
C ALA A 37 -13.34 -5.05 -0.20
N LEU A 38 -13.63 -5.49 1.03
CA LEU A 38 -12.62 -5.60 2.08
C LEU A 38 -11.57 -6.66 1.74
N GLU A 39 -11.98 -7.84 1.29
CA GLU A 39 -11.05 -8.91 0.87
C GLU A 39 -10.15 -8.44 -0.28
N GLU A 40 -10.71 -7.71 -1.25
CA GLU A 40 -9.94 -7.10 -2.34
C GLU A 40 -8.95 -6.06 -1.83
N ALA A 41 -9.35 -5.18 -0.90
CA ALA A 41 -8.48 -4.18 -0.31
C ALA A 41 -7.32 -4.82 0.49
N VAL A 42 -7.60 -5.85 1.27
CA VAL A 42 -6.58 -6.61 2.00
C VAL A 42 -5.61 -7.27 1.02
N ALA A 43 -6.11 -7.93 -0.03
CA ALA A 43 -5.26 -8.52 -1.06
C ALA A 43 -4.37 -7.48 -1.76
N GLN A 44 -4.87 -6.26 -1.97
CA GLN A 44 -4.05 -5.16 -2.50
C GLN A 44 -2.95 -4.74 -1.53
N LEU A 45 -3.22 -4.63 -0.23
CA LEU A 45 -2.17 -4.30 0.74
C LEU A 45 -1.04 -5.34 0.74
N HIS A 46 -1.38 -6.63 0.65
CA HIS A 46 -0.36 -7.69 0.54
C HIS A 46 0.42 -7.61 -0.78
N ARG A 47 -0.24 -7.31 -1.91
CA ARG A 47 0.46 -7.09 -3.18
C ARG A 47 1.44 -5.91 -3.11
N VAL A 48 1.03 -4.81 -2.49
CA VAL A 48 1.91 -3.65 -2.31
C VAL A 48 3.11 -4.02 -1.42
N ASP A 49 2.93 -4.85 -0.38
CA ASP A 49 4.04 -5.34 0.45
C ASP A 49 5.01 -6.24 -0.36
N GLU A 50 4.47 -7.12 -1.20
CA GLU A 50 5.26 -7.97 -2.12
C GLU A 50 6.05 -7.14 -3.15
N VAL A 51 5.54 -6.00 -3.61
CA VAL A 51 6.24 -5.15 -4.57
C VAL A 51 7.23 -4.21 -3.87
N PHE A 52 6.77 -3.46 -2.87
CA PHE A 52 7.44 -2.27 -2.35
C PHE A 52 8.22 -2.46 -1.06
N SER A 53 8.12 -3.61 -0.38
CA SER A 53 8.83 -3.79 0.89
C SER A 53 10.35 -3.74 0.69
N THR A 54 11.05 -2.88 1.41
CA THR A 54 12.52 -2.81 1.41
C THR A 54 13.17 -3.83 2.36
N TYR A 55 12.36 -4.59 3.10
CA TYR A 55 12.81 -5.56 4.10
C TYR A 55 12.64 -7.02 3.65
N ARG A 56 11.70 -7.27 2.74
CA ARG A 56 11.47 -8.60 2.17
C ARG A 56 12.46 -8.88 1.06
N GLU A 57 13.22 -9.97 1.18
CA GLU A 57 14.27 -10.29 0.20
C GLU A 57 13.71 -10.59 -1.20
N ASP A 58 12.48 -11.11 -1.26
CA ASP A 58 11.77 -11.50 -2.48
C ASP A 58 10.99 -10.35 -3.14
N SER A 59 10.91 -9.18 -2.50
CA SER A 59 10.18 -8.05 -3.06
C SER A 59 10.84 -7.49 -4.30
N GLN A 60 10.05 -6.85 -5.15
CA GLN A 60 10.58 -6.25 -6.37
C GLN A 60 11.55 -5.10 -6.08
N ILE A 61 11.25 -4.25 -5.09
CA ILE A 61 12.17 -3.19 -4.67
C ILE A 61 13.50 -3.77 -4.17
N SER A 62 13.50 -4.76 -3.27
CA SER A 62 14.75 -5.36 -2.78
C SER A 62 15.57 -5.98 -3.91
N ARG A 63 14.92 -6.62 -4.88
CA ARG A 63 15.57 -7.18 -6.07
C ARG A 63 16.12 -6.09 -7.00
N LEU A 64 15.40 -4.99 -7.19
CA LEU A 64 15.84 -3.82 -7.94
C LEU A 64 17.08 -3.18 -7.28
N VAL A 65 17.10 -3.01 -5.96
CA VAL A 65 18.27 -2.50 -5.21
C VAL A 65 19.50 -3.39 -5.41
N ARG A 66 19.32 -4.71 -5.48
CA ARG A 66 20.40 -5.68 -5.76
C ARG A 66 20.78 -5.77 -7.24
N GLY A 67 20.08 -5.08 -8.13
CA GLY A 67 20.30 -5.12 -9.58
C GLY A 67 19.85 -6.43 -10.24
N GLU A 68 18.95 -7.18 -9.59
CA GLU A 68 18.39 -8.43 -10.13
C GLU A 68 17.20 -8.21 -11.06
N LEU A 69 16.62 -7.01 -11.04
CA LEU A 69 15.54 -6.54 -11.90
C LEU A 69 15.89 -5.16 -12.46
N THR A 70 15.36 -4.83 -13.63
CA THR A 70 15.24 -3.43 -14.08
C THR A 70 13.86 -2.87 -13.71
N VAL A 71 13.72 -1.53 -13.75
CA VAL A 71 12.43 -0.87 -13.46
C VAL A 71 11.33 -1.35 -14.43
N GLU A 72 11.68 -1.65 -15.67
CA GLU A 72 10.75 -2.15 -16.70
C GLU A 72 10.32 -3.61 -16.46
N GLU A 73 11.07 -4.37 -15.67
CA GLU A 73 10.72 -5.74 -15.26
C GLU A 73 9.89 -5.77 -13.97
N CYS A 74 9.81 -4.64 -13.26
CA CYS A 74 8.96 -4.46 -12.09
C CYS A 74 7.50 -4.19 -12.48
N ASP A 75 6.64 -4.19 -11.46
CA ASP A 75 5.28 -3.69 -11.56
C ASP A 75 5.29 -2.24 -12.06
N PRO A 76 4.40 -1.86 -12.99
CA PRO A 76 4.35 -0.50 -13.52
C PRO A 76 4.24 0.59 -12.45
N GLU A 77 3.62 0.31 -11.32
CA GLU A 77 3.53 1.26 -10.20
C GLU A 77 4.90 1.62 -9.63
N VAL A 78 5.92 0.75 -9.76
CA VAL A 78 7.29 1.06 -9.33
C VAL A 78 7.85 2.26 -10.09
N ALA A 79 7.67 2.31 -11.41
CA ALA A 79 8.11 3.44 -12.22
C ALA A 79 7.39 4.74 -11.79
N GLU A 80 6.06 4.65 -11.60
CA GLU A 80 5.26 5.80 -11.16
C GLU A 80 5.67 6.33 -9.78
N VAL A 81 5.89 5.43 -8.82
CA VAL A 81 6.33 5.81 -7.46
C VAL A 81 7.73 6.43 -7.49
N LEU A 82 8.65 5.91 -8.30
CA LEU A 82 9.98 6.50 -8.46
C LEU A 82 9.93 7.90 -9.08
N ASP A 83 9.07 8.13 -10.07
CA ASP A 83 8.84 9.45 -10.64
C ASP A 83 8.26 10.44 -9.61
N LEU A 84 7.31 9.97 -8.79
CA LEU A 84 6.76 10.77 -7.67
C LEU A 84 7.82 11.06 -6.59
N CYS A 85 8.72 10.11 -6.31
CA CYS A 85 9.84 10.33 -5.40
C CYS A 85 10.80 11.41 -5.94
N ALA A 86 11.13 11.36 -7.23
CA ALA A 86 11.98 12.36 -7.87
C ALA A 86 11.35 13.76 -7.84
N GLU A 87 10.03 13.84 -8.05
CA GLU A 87 9.27 15.08 -7.92
C GLU A 87 9.30 15.61 -6.48
N ALA A 88 9.09 14.73 -5.49
CA ALA A 88 9.13 15.09 -4.08
C ALA A 88 10.53 15.58 -3.66
N GLU A 89 11.60 14.94 -4.11
CA GLU A 89 12.98 15.38 -3.87
C GLU A 89 13.22 16.78 -4.45
N ARG A 90 12.77 17.04 -5.69
CA ARG A 90 12.91 18.33 -6.36
C ARG A 90 12.14 19.45 -5.64
N VAL A 91 10.87 19.22 -5.31
CA VAL A 91 10.02 20.25 -4.65
C VAL A 91 10.46 20.51 -3.23
N SER A 92 11.06 19.51 -2.59
CA SER A 92 11.60 19.64 -1.25
C SER A 92 13.06 20.10 -1.22
N ASP A 93 13.67 20.55 -2.32
CA ASP A 93 15.09 20.95 -2.36
C ASP A 93 16.04 19.91 -1.71
N GLY A 94 15.73 18.61 -1.87
CA GLY A 94 16.50 17.50 -1.30
C GLY A 94 16.20 17.18 0.18
N TRP A 95 15.21 17.82 0.81
CA TRP A 95 14.77 17.46 2.16
C TRP A 95 14.11 16.07 2.21
N PHE A 96 13.47 15.66 1.12
CA PHE A 96 13.07 14.28 0.85
C PHE A 96 14.05 13.64 -0.13
N SER A 97 14.40 12.38 0.11
CA SER A 97 15.12 11.51 -0.84
C SER A 97 14.62 10.09 -0.67
N SER A 98 14.33 9.42 -1.79
CA SER A 98 14.04 7.99 -1.80
C SER A 98 15.30 7.12 -1.81
N THR A 99 16.48 7.74 -1.89
CA THR A 99 17.77 7.06 -1.76
C THR A 99 18.43 7.36 -0.42
N TYR A 100 18.95 6.32 0.22
CA TYR A 100 19.78 6.44 1.41
C TYR A 100 21.21 6.02 1.06
N GLU A 101 22.19 6.89 1.34
CA GLU A 101 23.61 6.69 0.95
C GLU A 101 23.82 6.44 -0.55
N GLY A 102 22.95 6.97 -1.42
CA GLY A 102 23.02 6.78 -2.87
C GLY A 102 22.53 5.40 -3.34
N ARG A 103 21.86 4.65 -2.48
CA ARG A 103 21.16 3.42 -2.81
C ARG A 103 19.66 3.64 -2.67
N LEU A 104 18.89 3.11 -3.63
CA LEU A 104 17.45 2.97 -3.46
C LEU A 104 17.15 2.05 -2.26
#